data_AF-A0A1H2WAE8-F1
#
_entry.id   AF-A0A1H2WAE8-F1
#
_cell.length_a   1.000
_cell.length_b   1.000
_cell.length_c   1.000
_cell.angle_alpha   90.00
_cell.angle_beta   90.00
_cell.angle_gamma   90.00
#
_symmetry.space_group_name_H-M   'P 1'
#
loop_
_entity.id
_entity.type
_entity.pdbx_description
1 polymer ?
#
loop_
_entity_poly.entity_id
_entity_poly.type
_entity_poly.pdbx_seq_one_letter_code
_entity_poly.pdbx_strand_id
1 'polypeptide(L)'
;MPKYGNLDLALTVKPNDQNRLRYIHLIKENLIVIVNKNNPLSKKKSIKFEDLRGQKFIFLADAFRMQDMLINNLHKAGIKPDVYYKSSHDLKLVYDLVELNKGIFIFVED
;
A
#
# COMPACT_ATOMS: atom_id res chain seq x y z
N MET A 1 -7.66 2.63 19.52
CA MET A 1 -8.79 1.78 19.95
C MET A 1 -9.91 2.70 20.40
N PRO A 2 -11.17 2.48 19.99
CA PRO A 2 -12.31 3.23 20.52
C PRO A 2 -12.50 2.87 21.99
N LYS A 3 -12.72 3.87 22.85
CA LYS A 3 -13.04 3.67 24.27
C LYS A 3 -14.46 3.11 24.40
N TYR A 4 -14.64 2.20 25.36
CA TYR A 4 -15.87 1.44 25.62
C TYR A 4 -17.14 2.30 25.68
N GLY A 5 -18.18 1.93 24.93
CA GLY A 5 -19.57 2.39 25.13
C GLY A 5 -20.39 2.72 23.87
N ASN A 6 -19.77 3.20 22.79
CA ASN A 6 -20.51 3.83 21.66
C ASN A 6 -20.21 3.24 20.26
N LEU A 7 -19.73 2.00 20.15
CA LEU A 7 -19.40 1.41 18.84
C LEU A 7 -19.95 -0.01 18.71
N ASP A 8 -21.00 -0.16 17.91
CA ASP A 8 -21.66 -1.43 17.65
C ASP A 8 -21.02 -2.21 16.48
N LEU A 9 -20.51 -1.50 15.47
CA LEU A 9 -19.90 -2.07 14.27
C LEU A 9 -18.75 -1.18 13.77
N ALA A 10 -17.68 -1.79 13.26
CA ALA A 10 -16.61 -1.10 12.55
C ALA A 10 -16.21 -1.83 11.28
N LEU A 11 -15.93 -1.06 10.22
CA LEU A 11 -15.30 -1.53 8.99
C LEU A 11 -13.79 -1.26 9.07
N THR A 12 -12.97 -2.29 8.97
CA THR A 12 -11.52 -2.15 9.09
C THR A 12 -10.79 -3.31 8.41
N VAL A 13 -9.48 -3.12 8.18
CA VAL A 13 -8.58 -4.20 7.80
C VAL A 13 -8.52 -5.25 8.92
N LYS A 14 -8.23 -6.52 8.56
CA LYS A 14 -8.24 -7.64 9.50
C LYS A 14 -7.55 -7.28 10.83
N PRO A 15 -8.28 -7.34 11.97
CA PRO A 15 -7.70 -7.01 13.27
C PRO A 15 -6.70 -8.09 13.71
N ASN A 16 -5.62 -7.67 14.37
CA ASN A 16 -4.61 -8.58 14.93
C ASN A 16 -5.08 -9.28 16.22
N ASP A 17 -6.04 -8.71 16.95
CA ASP A 17 -6.58 -9.28 18.18
C ASP A 17 -7.83 -10.13 17.87
N GLN A 18 -7.64 -11.45 17.86
CA GLN A 18 -8.70 -12.42 17.54
C GLN A 18 -9.54 -12.82 18.75
N ASN A 19 -9.11 -12.49 19.97
CA ASN A 19 -9.74 -13.02 21.19
C ASN A 19 -10.82 -12.08 21.76
N ARG A 20 -10.89 -10.82 21.30
CA ARG A 20 -11.81 -9.81 21.86
C ARG A 20 -12.86 -9.29 20.89
N LEU A 21 -12.77 -9.64 19.61
CA LEU A 21 -13.64 -9.13 18.55
C LEU A 21 -14.15 -10.28 17.67
N ARG A 22 -15.46 -10.34 17.46
CA ARG A 22 -16.02 -11.13 16.35
C ARG A 22 -15.88 -10.32 15.06
N TYR A 23 -15.39 -10.93 14.01
CA TYR A 23 -15.28 -10.29 12.70
C TYR A 23 -15.79 -11.21 11.59
N ILE A 24 -16.30 -10.61 10.52
CA ILE A 24 -16.70 -11.29 9.29
C ILE A 24 -15.87 -10.67 8.17
N HIS A 25 -15.28 -11.51 7.32
CA HIS A 25 -14.54 -11.05 6.15
C HIS A 25 -15.53 -10.58 5.08
N LEU A 26 -15.49 -9.29 4.72
CA LEU A 26 -16.41 -8.73 3.73
C LEU A 26 -15.80 -8.73 2.32
N ILE A 27 -14.59 -8.19 2.18
CA ILE A 27 -13.93 -7.96 0.90
C ILE A 27 -12.45 -8.33 1.01
N LYS A 28 -11.90 -8.93 -0.03
CA LYS A 28 -10.46 -9.13 -0.21
C LYS A 28 -9.99 -8.29 -1.39
N GLU A 29 -9.18 -7.28 -1.12
CA GLU A 29 -8.52 -6.48 -2.15
C GLU A 29 -7.08 -6.96 -2.36
N ASN A 30 -6.63 -6.95 -3.61
CA ASN A 30 -5.25 -7.23 -3.96
C ASN A 30 -4.48 -5.91 -4.07
N LEU A 31 -3.23 -5.93 -3.61
CA LEU A 31 -2.32 -4.82 -3.88
C LEU A 31 -1.79 -4.95 -5.30
N ILE A 32 -1.84 -3.84 -6.03
CA ILE A 32 -1.25 -3.70 -7.35
C ILE A 32 -0.09 -2.70 -7.31
N VAL A 33 0.87 -2.90 -8.20
CA VAL A 33 1.98 -1.95 -8.39
C VAL A 33 1.77 -1.23 -9.69
N ILE A 34 1.56 0.07 -9.59
CA ILE A 34 1.31 0.98 -10.69
C ILE A 34 2.65 1.57 -11.11
N VAL A 35 2.99 1.39 -12.38
CA VAL A 35 4.27 1.79 -12.96
C VAL A 35 4.07 2.44 -14.32
N ASN A 36 5.00 3.31 -14.71
CA ASN A 36 5.05 3.79 -16.09
C ASN A 36 5.27 2.63 -17.08
N LYS A 37 4.73 2.75 -18.30
CA LYS A 37 4.97 1.79 -19.39
C LYS A 37 6.45 1.54 -19.71
N ASN A 38 7.32 2.53 -19.50
CA ASN A 38 8.76 2.44 -19.74
C ASN A 38 9.52 1.86 -18.53
N ASN A 39 8.89 1.68 -17.37
CA ASN A 39 9.51 1.03 -16.23
C ASN A 39 9.71 -0.47 -16.54
N PRO A 40 10.88 -1.09 -16.25
CA PRO A 40 11.11 -2.51 -16.53
C PRO A 40 10.07 -3.46 -15.91
N LEU A 41 9.46 -3.10 -14.78
CA LEU A 41 8.41 -3.88 -14.13
C LEU A 41 7.11 -3.94 -14.95
N SER A 42 6.89 -3.02 -15.90
CA SER A 42 5.70 -3.02 -16.78
C SER A 42 5.60 -4.28 -17.65
N LYS A 43 6.73 -4.96 -17.87
CA LYS A 43 6.82 -6.19 -18.67
C LYS A 43 6.45 -7.45 -17.88
N LYS A 44 6.27 -7.33 -16.56
CA LYS A 44 5.95 -8.46 -15.67
C LYS A 44 4.46 -8.49 -15.39
N LYS A 45 3.82 -9.66 -15.60
CA LYS A 45 2.41 -9.88 -15.23
C LYS A 45 2.19 -9.99 -13.71
N SER A 46 3.23 -10.38 -12.98
CA SER A 46 3.23 -10.51 -11.52
C SER A 46 4.63 -10.27 -11.00
N ILE A 47 4.73 -9.72 -9.80
CA ILE A 47 6.01 -9.43 -9.14
C ILE A 47 5.99 -9.91 -7.69
N LYS A 48 7.18 -10.12 -7.14
CA LYS A 48 7.40 -10.32 -5.71
C LYS A 48 7.95 -9.03 -5.09
N PHE A 49 7.97 -8.96 -3.75
CA PHE A 49 8.57 -7.80 -3.08
C PHE A 49 10.04 -7.60 -3.45
N GLU A 50 10.78 -8.68 -3.70
CA GLU A 50 12.19 -8.63 -4.11
C GLU A 50 12.40 -7.90 -5.44
N ASP A 51 11.42 -7.96 -6.35
CA ASP A 51 11.47 -7.26 -7.64
C ASP A 51 11.41 -5.74 -7.50
N LEU A 52 10.95 -5.24 -6.35
CA LEU A 52 10.86 -3.81 -6.05
C LEU A 52 12.19 -3.20 -5.61
N ARG A 53 13.25 -4.01 -5.52
CA ARG A 53 14.59 -3.54 -5.15
C ARG A 53 15.08 -2.49 -6.15
N GLY A 54 15.55 -1.36 -5.62
CA GLY A 54 16.05 -0.24 -6.43
C GLY A 54 14.97 0.61 -7.09
N GLN A 55 13.68 0.33 -6.85
CA GLN A 55 12.60 1.22 -7.26
C GLN A 55 12.49 2.42 -6.31
N LYS A 56 12.05 3.55 -6.87
CA LYS A 56 11.65 4.74 -6.13
C LYS A 56 10.18 4.66 -5.79
N PHE A 57 9.80 4.90 -4.55
CA PHE A 57 8.43 4.77 -4.06
C PHE A 57 7.78 6.15 -3.95
N ILE A 58 6.56 6.25 -4.47
CA ILE A 58 5.64 7.35 -4.23
C ILE A 58 4.57 6.84 -3.26
N PHE A 59 4.33 7.59 -2.19
CA PHE A 59 3.49 7.16 -1.07
C PHE A 59 2.32 8.13 -0.84
N LEU A 60 1.13 7.61 -0.47
CA LEU A 60 -0.03 8.41 -0.08
C LEU A 60 -0.25 8.37 1.45
N ALA A 61 0.07 9.45 2.16
CA ALA A 61 0.21 9.52 3.62
C ALA A 61 -1.01 9.03 4.41
N ASP A 62 -2.20 9.28 3.89
CA ASP A 62 -3.47 8.91 4.51
C ASP A 62 -3.73 7.41 4.58
N ALA A 63 -3.09 6.63 3.73
CA ALA A 63 -3.22 5.18 3.72
C ALA A 63 -2.34 4.52 4.80
N PHE A 64 -2.32 5.09 6.02
CA PHE A 64 -1.32 4.80 7.06
C PHE A 64 -1.14 3.29 7.32
N ARG A 65 -2.23 2.53 7.49
CA ARG A 65 -2.15 1.08 7.73
C ARG A 65 -1.60 0.31 6.54
N MET A 66 -1.97 0.68 5.32
CA MET A 66 -1.44 0.05 4.11
C MET A 66 0.04 0.39 3.94
N GLN A 67 0.43 1.65 4.19
CA GLN A 67 1.84 2.06 4.14
C GLN A 67 2.69 1.29 5.15
N ASP A 68 2.24 1.16 6.39
CA ASP A 68 2.94 0.39 7.41
C ASP A 68 3.09 -1.07 6.99
N MET A 69 2.02 -1.68 6.47
CA MET A 69 2.07 -3.04 5.94
C MET A 69 3.07 -3.17 4.79
N LEU A 70 3.07 -2.24 3.83
CA LEU A 70 4.00 -2.23 2.69
C LEU A 70 5.45 -2.10 3.15
N ILE A 71 5.74 -1.13 4.02
CA ILE A 71 7.08 -0.89 4.59
C ILE A 71 7.55 -2.13 5.34
N ASN A 72 6.70 -2.74 6.17
CA ASN A 72 7.04 -3.96 6.90
C ASN A 72 7.35 -5.13 5.97
N ASN A 73 6.61 -5.32 4.88
CA ASN A 73 6.89 -6.38 3.92
C ASN A 73 8.16 -6.12 3.10
N LEU A 74 8.44 -4.86 2.73
CA LEU A 74 9.71 -4.46 2.12
C LEU A 74 10.90 -4.76 3.04
N HIS A 75 10.78 -4.42 4.32
CA HIS A 75 11.81 -4.75 5.32
C HIS A 75 12.03 -6.26 5.46
N LYS A 76 10.95 -7.06 5.50
CA LYS A 76 11.05 -8.54 5.51
C LYS A 76 11.75 -9.10 4.28
N ALA A 77 11.61 -8.45 3.13
CA ALA A 77 12.33 -8.78 1.89
C ALA A 77 13.77 -8.20 1.84
N GLY A 78 14.25 -7.57 2.93
CA GLY A 78 15.58 -6.95 2.98
C GLY A 78 15.72 -5.76 2.03
N ILE A 79 14.63 -5.01 1.81
CA ILE A 79 14.59 -3.81 0.98
C ILE A 79 14.32 -2.60 1.87
N LYS A 80 15.21 -1.61 1.80
CA LYS A 80 14.95 -0.27 2.32
C LYS A 80 14.28 0.55 1.20
N PRO A 81 13.05 1.05 1.38
CA PRO A 81 12.39 1.85 0.35
C PRO A 81 13.16 3.15 0.09
N ASP A 82 13.42 3.46 -1.18
CA ASP A 82 13.87 4.78 -1.63
C ASP A 82 12.65 5.65 -1.90
N VAL A 83 12.33 6.56 -0.98
CA VAL A 83 11.10 7.37 -1.06
C VAL A 83 11.35 8.59 -1.92
N TYR A 84 10.73 8.64 -3.09
CA TYR A 84 10.80 9.80 -3.97
C TYR A 84 9.86 10.92 -3.53
N TYR A 85 8.62 10.57 -3.18
CA TYR A 85 7.62 11.56 -2.78
C TYR A 85 6.57 10.94 -1.86
N LYS A 86 6.01 11.76 -0.97
CA LYS A 86 4.88 11.39 -0.11
C LYS A 86 3.78 12.46 -0.26
N SER A 87 2.69 12.13 -0.94
CA SER A 87 1.50 12.97 -1.10
C SER A 87 0.62 12.84 0.14
N SER A 88 0.00 13.93 0.60
CA SER A 88 -0.92 13.88 1.75
C SER A 88 -2.26 13.27 1.34
N HIS A 89 -2.92 13.82 0.32
CA HIS A 89 -4.28 13.45 -0.10
C HIS A 89 -4.49 13.44 -1.63
N ASP A 90 -3.52 13.89 -2.41
CA ASP A 90 -3.69 14.11 -3.85
C ASP A 90 -3.27 12.86 -4.63
N LEU A 91 -4.26 12.03 -4.98
CA LEU A 91 -4.06 10.84 -5.82
C LEU A 91 -3.71 11.22 -7.27
N LYS A 92 -4.21 12.35 -7.77
CA LYS A 92 -3.89 12.79 -9.13
C LYS A 92 -2.40 13.11 -9.25
N LEU A 93 -1.83 13.83 -8.29
CA LEU A 93 -0.39 14.09 -8.24
C LEU A 93 0.42 12.79 -8.19
N VAL A 94 -0.03 11.79 -7.43
CA VAL A 94 0.64 10.48 -7.37
C VAL A 94 0.65 9.82 -8.75
N TYR A 95 -0.49 9.79 -9.44
CA TYR A 95 -0.59 9.25 -10.80
C TYR A 95 0.29 10.02 -11.80
N ASP A 96 0.27 11.36 -11.77
CA ASP A 96 1.09 12.21 -12.63
C ASP A 96 2.60 11.90 -12.44
N LEU A 97 3.05 11.70 -11.19
CA LEU A 97 4.45 11.36 -10.90
C LEU A 97 4.84 9.95 -11.38
N VAL A 98 3.93 8.98 -11.31
CA VAL A 98 4.14 7.64 -11.88
C VAL A 98 4.18 7.73 -13.41
N GLU A 99 3.29 8.51 -14.03
CA GLU A 99 3.28 8.72 -15.49
C GLU A 99 4.56 9.39 -15.99
N LEU A 100 5.14 10.30 -15.21
CA LEU A 100 6.45 10.90 -15.48
C LEU A 100 7.64 9.97 -15.15
N ASN A 101 7.38 8.70 -14.83
CA ASN A 101 8.33 7.66 -14.47
C ASN A 101 9.29 8.08 -13.33
N LYS A 102 8.78 8.87 -12.37
CA LYS A 102 9.59 9.34 -11.22
C LYS A 102 9.67 8.33 -10.08
N GLY A 103 8.71 7.41 -10.04
CA GLY A 103 8.66 6.30 -9.10
C GLY A 103 7.49 5.36 -9.42
N ILE A 104 7.31 4.39 -8.55
CA ILE A 104 6.20 3.44 -8.55
C ILE A 104 5.24 3.79 -7.43
N PHE A 105 3.97 3.42 -7.60
CA PHE A 105 2.94 3.55 -6.57
C PHE A 105 2.34 2.18 -6.31
N ILE A 106 2.04 1.88 -5.04
CA ILE A 106 1.39 0.64 -4.64
C ILE A 106 0.07 1.00 -3.97
N PHE A 107 -1.02 0.48 -4.52
CA PHE A 107 -2.37 0.78 -4.06
C PHE A 107 -3.26 -0.45 -4.23
N VAL A 108 -4.51 -0.32 -3.78
CA VAL A 108 -5.55 -1.31 -4.07
C VAL A 108 -6.07 -1.11 -5.50
N GLU A 109 -6.46 -2.20 -6.14
CA GLU A 109 -7.19 -2.16 -7.41
C GLU A 109 -8.62 -1.66 -7.14
N ASP A 110 -9.10 -0.70 -7.95
CA ASP A 110 -10.48 -0.18 -7.89
C ASP A 110 -11.53 -1.22 -8.34
#